data_AF-A0A4R2CS72-F1
#
_entry.id   AF-A0A4R2CS72-F1
#
_cell.length_a   1.000
_cell.length_b   1.000
_cell.length_c   1.000
_cell.angle_alpha   90.00
_cell.angle_beta   90.00
_cell.angle_gamma   90.00
#
_symmetry.space_group_name_H-M   'P 1'
#
loop_
_entity.id
_entity.type
_entity.pdbx_description
1 polymer ?
#
loop_
_entity_poly.entity_id
_entity_poly.type
_entity_poly.pdbx_seq_one_letter_code
_entity_poly.pdbx_strand_id
1 'polypeptide(L)'
;MAFVSDPTARTWYQAHNASIISAYLHHRDLADAESRPERFFLNVVLLRVLYAHALVEAPRLALGRLASLGPLLGDPRLWIPGVFVSLSRVLPDRYPLGDEVAAYVAAERNIGQILDYGLVRPRLQQLYEWSARQLAEPALLECIREGSPTYAWSFADRAVWHPARLAPAVRAIERVAPPTNHWEQR
;
A
#
# COMPACT_ATOMS: atom_id res chain seq x y z
N MET A 1 20.57 5.66 14.20
CA MET A 1 20.07 4.76 13.14
C MET A 1 19.88 3.36 13.72
N ALA A 2 18.66 3.01 14.15
CA ALA A 2 18.38 1.75 14.86
C ALA A 2 18.82 0.49 14.07
N PHE A 3 18.67 0.48 12.75
CA PHE A 3 19.08 -0.65 11.90
C PHE A 3 20.59 -0.97 11.97
N VAL A 4 21.45 0.07 12.02
CA VAL A 4 22.92 -0.14 12.10
C VAL A 4 23.30 -0.78 13.43
N SER A 5 22.56 -0.48 14.50
CA SER A 5 22.82 -0.98 15.85
C SER A 5 22.17 -2.34 16.12
N ASP A 6 21.01 -2.65 15.54
CA ASP A 6 20.27 -3.90 15.71
C ASP A 6 19.56 -4.31 14.40
N PRO A 7 20.26 -5.01 13.48
CA PRO A 7 19.73 -5.30 12.15
C PRO A 7 18.67 -6.41 12.17
N THR A 8 17.42 -6.00 12.26
CA THR A 8 16.23 -6.86 12.19
C THR A 8 15.32 -6.48 11.01
N ALA A 9 14.42 -7.37 10.58
CA ALA A 9 13.42 -7.04 9.56
C ALA A 9 12.62 -5.77 9.90
N ARG A 10 12.22 -5.62 11.18
CA ARG A 10 11.56 -4.43 11.71
C ARG A 10 12.39 -3.17 11.45
N THR A 11 13.60 -3.11 11.99
CA THR A 11 14.46 -1.93 11.87
C THR A 11 14.85 -1.62 10.41
N TRP A 12 14.93 -2.64 9.55
CA TRP A 12 15.12 -2.48 8.12
C TRP A 12 13.92 -1.77 7.47
N TYR A 13 12.70 -2.28 7.68
CA TYR A 13 11.48 -1.65 7.14
C TYR A 13 11.29 -0.22 7.66
N GLN A 14 11.58 0.05 8.93
CA GLN A 14 11.52 1.40 9.49
C GLN A 14 12.47 2.35 8.75
N ALA A 15 13.76 1.99 8.64
CA ALA A 15 14.75 2.84 7.99
C ALA A 15 14.48 3.00 6.49
N HIS A 16 14.17 1.89 5.81
CA HIS A 16 13.90 1.85 4.38
C HIS A 16 12.64 2.65 4.01
N ASN A 17 11.52 2.39 4.68
CA ASN A 17 10.26 3.06 4.35
C ASN A 17 10.25 4.52 4.78
N ALA A 18 10.92 4.89 5.88
CA ALA A 18 11.12 6.30 6.23
C ALA A 18 11.84 7.05 5.09
N SER A 19 12.88 6.46 4.49
CA SER A 19 13.58 7.08 3.36
C SER A 19 12.70 7.23 2.12
N ILE A 20 11.90 6.21 1.77
CA ILE A 20 10.98 6.25 0.63
C ILE A 20 9.91 7.32 0.85
N ILE A 21 9.26 7.32 2.02
CA ILE A 21 8.15 8.24 2.32
C ILE A 21 8.66 9.67 2.38
N SER A 22 9.82 9.90 3.00
CA SER A 22 10.46 11.21 2.99
C SER A 22 10.69 11.71 1.56
N ALA A 23 11.16 10.85 0.65
CA ALA A 23 11.33 11.20 -0.76
C ALA A 23 10.01 11.52 -1.47
N TYR A 24 8.96 10.71 -1.25
CA TYR A 24 7.61 10.99 -1.76
C TYR A 24 7.12 12.38 -1.30
N LEU A 25 7.22 12.67 -0.01
CA LEU A 25 6.72 13.91 0.55
C LEU A 25 7.55 15.13 0.11
N HIS A 26 8.88 14.97 0.04
CA HIS A 26 9.79 16.06 -0.33
C HIS A 26 9.74 16.42 -1.82
N HIS A 27 9.44 15.45 -2.69
CA HIS A 27 9.41 15.62 -4.14
C HIS A 27 7.99 15.51 -4.73
N ARG A 28 7.00 15.93 -3.95
CA ARG A 28 5.59 15.89 -4.38
C ARG A 28 5.34 16.69 -5.65
N ASP A 29 6.06 17.79 -5.84
CA ASP A 29 5.99 18.64 -7.03
C ASP A 29 6.37 17.88 -8.32
N LEU A 30 7.35 16.98 -8.24
CA LEU A 30 7.69 16.10 -9.36
C LEU A 30 6.54 15.15 -9.70
N ALA A 31 5.91 14.56 -8.67
CA ALA A 31 4.76 13.69 -8.86
C ALA A 31 3.54 14.45 -9.39
N ASP A 32 3.34 15.72 -9.03
CA ASP A 32 2.24 16.53 -9.56
C ASP A 32 2.41 16.83 -11.07
N ALA A 33 3.64 16.86 -11.57
CA ALA A 33 3.96 17.04 -12.99
C ALA A 33 3.78 15.76 -13.83
N GLU A 34 3.64 14.61 -13.18
CA GLU A 34 3.49 13.32 -13.85
C GLU A 34 2.14 13.14 -14.53
N SER A 35 2.10 12.24 -15.52
CA SER A 35 0.86 11.88 -16.19
C SER A 35 -0.14 11.25 -15.19
N ARG A 36 -1.43 11.23 -15.55
CA ARG A 36 -2.45 10.63 -14.68
C ARG A 36 -2.17 9.14 -14.38
N PRO A 37 -1.81 8.28 -15.35
CA PRO A 37 -1.36 6.91 -15.09
C PRO A 37 -0.20 6.81 -14.10
N GLU A 38 0.82 7.67 -14.23
CA GLU A 38 2.00 7.66 -13.37
C GLU A 38 1.64 8.05 -11.93
N ARG A 39 0.79 9.07 -11.75
CA ARG A 39 0.28 9.47 -10.43
C ARG A 39 -0.54 8.38 -9.76
N PHE A 40 -1.38 7.67 -10.52
CA PHE A 40 -2.08 6.48 -10.02
C PHE A 40 -1.08 5.41 -9.57
N PHE A 41 -0.09 5.12 -10.41
CA PHE A 41 0.93 4.13 -10.12
C PHE A 41 1.75 4.47 -8.86
N LEU A 42 2.14 5.73 -8.68
CA LEU A 42 2.83 6.20 -7.47
C LEU A 42 2.03 5.93 -6.18
N ASN A 43 0.70 6.10 -6.22
CA ASN A 43 -0.18 5.76 -5.09
C ASN A 43 -0.20 4.25 -4.82
N VAL A 44 -0.25 3.41 -5.87
CA VAL A 44 -0.20 1.94 -5.75
C VAL A 44 1.12 1.48 -5.13
N VAL A 45 2.24 2.09 -5.52
CA VAL A 45 3.55 1.80 -4.90
C VAL A 45 3.53 2.21 -3.43
N LEU A 46 3.08 3.43 -3.13
CA LEU A 46 3.05 3.94 -1.76
C LEU A 46 2.23 3.04 -0.83
N LEU A 47 0.97 2.73 -1.18
CA LEU A 47 0.12 1.88 -0.35
C LEU A 47 0.72 0.48 -0.14
N ARG A 48 1.42 -0.06 -1.14
CA ARG A 48 2.08 -1.37 -1.08
C ARG A 48 3.30 -1.35 -0.16
N VAL A 49 4.11 -0.29 -0.21
CA VAL A 49 5.23 -0.07 0.72
C VAL A 49 4.74 0.00 2.16
N LEU A 50 3.66 0.74 2.42
CA LEU A 50 3.06 0.83 3.75
C LEU A 50 2.51 -0.53 4.20
N TYR A 51 1.83 -1.27 3.31
CA TYR A 51 1.25 -2.56 3.64
C TYR A 51 2.31 -3.61 3.97
N ALA A 52 3.41 -3.64 3.21
CA ALA A 52 4.55 -4.51 3.49
C ALA A 52 5.13 -4.24 4.89
N HIS A 53 5.21 -2.97 5.29
CA HIS A 53 5.61 -2.60 6.65
C HIS A 53 4.67 -3.16 7.70
N ALA A 54 3.37 -2.98 7.50
CA ALA A 54 2.35 -3.45 8.43
C ALA A 54 2.31 -4.98 8.54
N LEU A 55 2.63 -5.73 7.48
CA LEU A 55 2.73 -7.19 7.56
C LEU A 55 3.76 -7.64 8.60
N VAL A 56 4.85 -6.88 8.77
CA VAL A 56 5.94 -7.20 9.71
C VAL A 56 5.66 -6.68 11.11
N GLU A 57 5.24 -5.42 11.23
CA GLU A 57 5.16 -4.75 12.52
C GLU A 57 3.76 -4.72 13.12
N ALA A 58 2.72 -4.82 12.30
CA ALA A 58 1.33 -4.80 12.72
C ALA A 58 0.50 -5.87 11.98
N PRO A 59 0.84 -7.17 12.08
CA PRO A 59 0.18 -8.22 11.30
C PRO A 59 -1.32 -8.32 11.58
N ARG A 60 -1.80 -7.90 12.76
CA ARG A 60 -3.24 -7.78 13.04
C ARG A 60 -3.92 -6.66 12.24
N LEU A 61 -3.22 -5.56 11.98
CA LEU A 61 -3.69 -4.52 11.08
C LEU A 61 -3.72 -5.10 9.66
N ALA A 62 -2.61 -5.65 9.17
CA ALA A 62 -2.49 -6.09 7.78
C ALA A 62 -3.37 -7.31 7.41
N LEU A 63 -3.51 -8.29 8.30
CA LEU A 63 -4.13 -9.59 8.02
C LEU A 63 -5.40 -9.88 8.86
N GLY A 64 -5.75 -9.00 9.81
CA GLY A 64 -6.88 -9.22 10.70
C GLY A 64 -6.73 -10.53 11.49
N ARG A 65 -7.68 -11.47 11.29
CA ARG A 65 -7.71 -12.78 11.95
C ARG A 65 -6.58 -13.71 11.52
N LEU A 66 -5.96 -13.46 10.37
CA LEU A 66 -4.85 -14.26 9.83
C LEU A 66 -3.47 -13.76 10.29
N ALA A 67 -3.42 -12.92 11.33
CA ALA A 67 -2.19 -12.33 11.84
C ALA A 67 -1.08 -13.33 12.21
N SER A 68 -1.43 -14.58 12.55
CA SER A 68 -0.46 -15.64 12.83
C SER A 68 0.42 -16.00 11.64
N LEU A 69 0.00 -15.67 10.41
CA LEU A 69 0.79 -15.84 9.20
C LEU A 69 1.81 -14.70 8.99
N GLY A 70 1.68 -13.58 9.72
CA GLY A 70 2.51 -12.37 9.55
C GLY A 70 4.02 -12.62 9.52
N PRO A 71 4.61 -13.38 10.46
CA PRO A 71 6.06 -13.63 10.47
C PRO A 71 6.58 -14.37 9.22
N LEU A 72 5.77 -15.24 8.61
CA LEU A 72 6.13 -15.95 7.38
C LEU A 72 5.98 -15.04 6.14
N LEU A 73 4.92 -14.21 6.12
CA LEU A 73 4.61 -13.34 4.99
C LEU A 73 5.40 -12.02 4.99
N GLY A 74 5.96 -11.63 6.13
CA GLY A 74 6.68 -10.37 6.33
C GLY A 74 8.20 -10.51 6.36
N ASP A 75 8.76 -11.74 6.32
CA ASP A 75 10.21 -11.90 6.30
C ASP A 75 10.77 -11.37 4.96
N PRO A 76 11.59 -10.30 4.97
CA PRO A 76 12.17 -9.73 3.74
C PRO A 76 13.11 -10.71 3.02
N ARG A 77 13.50 -11.82 3.67
CA ARG A 77 14.36 -12.88 3.14
C ARG A 77 13.56 -14.03 2.54
N LEU A 78 12.30 -14.23 2.95
CA LEU A 78 11.44 -15.34 2.51
C LEU A 78 10.26 -14.88 1.63
N TRP A 79 9.84 -13.60 1.70
CA TRP A 79 8.71 -13.10 0.93
C TRP A 79 9.11 -12.70 -0.49
N ILE A 80 8.96 -13.70 -1.37
CA ILE A 80 9.02 -13.75 -2.83
C ILE A 80 9.13 -12.36 -3.47
N PRO A 81 10.26 -12.01 -4.10
CA PRO A 81 10.34 -10.96 -5.10
C PRO A 81 9.47 -11.28 -6.35
N GLY A 82 8.20 -11.62 -6.16
CA GLY A 82 7.24 -12.06 -7.18
C GLY A 82 5.79 -11.71 -6.85
N VAL A 83 5.41 -11.55 -5.57
CA VAL A 83 4.05 -11.11 -5.19
C VAL A 83 3.94 -9.58 -5.14
N PHE A 84 4.91 -8.89 -4.54
CA PHE A 84 5.07 -7.44 -4.75
C PHE A 84 5.72 -7.12 -6.10
N VAL A 85 6.58 -8.01 -6.62
CA VAL A 85 7.25 -7.85 -7.93
C VAL A 85 6.38 -8.27 -9.12
N SER A 86 5.11 -8.62 -8.88
CA SER A 86 4.08 -8.41 -9.91
C SER A 86 3.91 -6.91 -10.24
N LEU A 87 4.73 -6.04 -9.64
CA LEU A 87 5.25 -4.83 -10.26
C LEU A 87 5.62 -5.05 -11.74
N SER A 88 6.27 -6.11 -12.22
CA SER A 88 6.58 -6.23 -13.67
C SER A 88 5.35 -6.33 -14.60
N ARG A 89 4.12 -6.43 -14.06
CA ARG A 89 2.87 -6.31 -14.85
C ARG A 89 2.09 -5.03 -14.55
N VAL A 90 2.52 -4.23 -13.56
CA VAL A 90 1.87 -2.98 -13.11
C VAL A 90 2.81 -1.77 -13.29
N LEU A 91 4.10 -1.90 -12.96
CA LEU A 91 5.19 -1.14 -13.61
C LEU A 91 5.23 -1.55 -15.08
N PRO A 92 5.07 -0.61 -16.00
CA PRO A 92 5.32 -0.89 -17.39
C PRO A 92 6.81 -1.18 -17.58
N ASP A 93 7.15 -2.05 -18.53
CA ASP A 93 8.56 -2.25 -18.93
C ASP A 93 9.14 -1.00 -19.64
N ARG A 94 8.32 0.04 -19.84
CA ARG A 94 8.66 1.29 -20.51
C ARG A 94 8.07 2.48 -19.76
N TYR A 95 8.93 3.44 -19.43
CA TYR A 95 8.53 4.76 -19.00
C TYR A 95 8.66 5.74 -20.19
N PRO A 96 7.74 6.71 -20.35
CA PRO A 96 6.51 6.91 -19.56
C PRO A 96 5.39 5.93 -19.94
N LEU A 97 4.42 5.74 -19.03
CA LEU A 97 3.16 5.03 -19.28
C LEU A 97 2.42 5.63 -20.49
N GLY A 98 2.05 4.77 -21.44
CA GLY A 98 1.41 5.18 -22.69
C GLY A 98 -0.13 5.08 -22.71
N ASP A 99 -0.73 4.28 -21.83
CA ASP A 99 -2.17 4.02 -21.82
C ASP A 99 -2.92 4.84 -20.74
N GLU A 100 -4.25 4.86 -20.81
CA GLU A 100 -5.12 5.46 -19.79
C GLU A 100 -5.16 4.62 -18.49
N VAL A 101 -5.40 5.27 -17.34
CA VAL A 101 -5.52 4.61 -16.02
C VAL A 101 -6.51 3.44 -16.05
N ALA A 102 -7.64 3.63 -16.73
CA ALA A 102 -8.68 2.60 -16.84
C ALA A 102 -8.18 1.32 -17.51
N ALA A 103 -7.23 1.43 -18.46
CA ALA A 103 -6.62 0.28 -19.11
C ALA A 103 -5.76 -0.51 -18.12
N TYR A 104 -5.00 0.15 -17.25
CA TYR A 104 -4.20 -0.52 -16.22
C TYR A 104 -5.07 -1.19 -15.14
N VAL A 105 -6.13 -0.51 -14.69
CA VAL A 105 -7.09 -1.08 -13.74
C VAL A 105 -7.79 -2.32 -14.34
N ALA A 106 -8.17 -2.26 -15.61
CA ALA A 106 -8.79 -3.38 -16.31
C ALA A 106 -7.81 -4.53 -16.62
N ALA A 107 -6.55 -4.21 -16.87
CA ALA A 107 -5.47 -5.17 -17.13
C ALA A 107 -5.01 -5.90 -15.86
N GLU A 108 -5.28 -5.34 -14.68
CA GLU A 108 -4.94 -5.97 -13.41
C GLU A 108 -5.70 -7.29 -13.24
N ARG A 109 -5.08 -8.43 -13.56
CA ARG A 109 -5.69 -9.76 -13.39
C ARG A 109 -5.23 -10.45 -12.10
N ASN A 110 -6.22 -11.02 -11.40
CA ASN A 110 -6.13 -12.03 -10.35
C ASN A 110 -5.55 -11.60 -8.99
N ILE A 111 -4.22 -11.50 -8.85
CA ILE A 111 -3.57 -11.41 -7.52
C ILE A 111 -3.44 -9.97 -7.03
N GLY A 112 -3.11 -9.02 -7.91
CA GLY A 112 -3.02 -7.59 -7.58
C GLY A 112 -4.36 -7.03 -7.08
N GLN A 113 -5.45 -7.34 -7.79
CA GLN A 113 -6.80 -6.96 -7.35
C GLN A 113 -7.19 -7.56 -5.99
N ILE A 114 -6.79 -8.80 -5.71
CA ILE A 114 -7.05 -9.44 -4.41
C ILE A 114 -6.28 -8.73 -3.30
N LEU A 115 -5.01 -8.40 -3.53
CA LEU A 115 -4.18 -7.69 -2.56
C LEU A 115 -4.72 -6.28 -2.33
N ASP A 116 -4.80 -5.48 -3.39
CA ASP A 116 -5.08 -4.05 -3.30
C ASP A 116 -6.56 -3.80 -2.94
N TYR A 117 -7.51 -4.51 -3.55
CA TYR A 117 -8.93 -4.31 -3.23
C TYR A 117 -9.44 -5.18 -2.08
N GLY A 118 -8.90 -6.39 -1.87
CA GLY A 118 -9.42 -7.34 -0.88
C GLY A 118 -8.78 -7.23 0.50
N LEU A 119 -7.49 -6.93 0.57
CA LEU A 119 -6.76 -6.85 1.84
C LEU A 119 -6.42 -5.41 2.23
N VAL A 120 -5.90 -4.63 1.27
CA VAL A 120 -5.39 -3.28 1.53
C VAL A 120 -6.53 -2.25 1.61
N ARG A 121 -7.41 -2.15 0.59
CA ARG A 121 -8.49 -1.14 0.52
C ARG A 121 -9.29 -1.00 1.82
N PRO A 122 -9.80 -2.07 2.45
CA PRO A 122 -10.64 -1.96 3.65
C PRO A 122 -9.94 -1.32 4.85
N ARG A 123 -8.61 -1.21 4.82
CA ARG A 123 -7.77 -0.75 5.93
C ARG A 123 -6.89 0.43 5.57
N LEU A 124 -6.99 0.97 4.35
CA LEU A 124 -6.09 2.02 3.86
C LEU A 124 -5.99 3.19 4.83
N GLN A 125 -7.12 3.67 5.35
CA GLN A 125 -7.14 4.75 6.33
C GLN A 125 -6.30 4.42 7.57
N GLN A 126 -6.55 3.25 8.17
CA GLN A 126 -5.83 2.80 9.37
C GLN A 126 -4.34 2.53 9.08
N LEU A 127 -4.04 2.06 7.87
CA LEU A 127 -2.67 1.78 7.42
C LEU A 127 -1.85 3.07 7.35
N TYR A 128 -2.41 4.12 6.76
CA TYR A 128 -1.76 5.44 6.70
C TYR A 128 -1.61 6.05 8.10
N GLU A 129 -2.65 5.98 8.94
CA GLU A 129 -2.59 6.48 10.32
C GLU A 129 -1.57 5.76 11.19
N TRP A 130 -1.48 4.44 11.07
CA TRP A 130 -0.49 3.63 11.76
C TRP A 130 0.92 3.93 11.24
N SER A 131 1.10 4.02 9.92
CA SER A 131 2.41 4.28 9.30
C SER A 131 2.93 5.67 9.65
N ALA A 132 2.07 6.69 9.63
CA ALA A 132 2.42 8.07 10.02
C ALA A 132 2.98 8.13 11.45
N ARG A 133 2.39 7.36 12.37
CA ARG A 133 2.89 7.26 13.76
C ARG A 133 4.18 6.46 13.84
N GLN A 134 4.25 5.29 13.21
CA GLN A 134 5.42 4.41 13.30
C GLN A 134 6.68 4.99 12.67
N LEU A 135 6.52 5.80 11.61
CA LEU A 135 7.62 6.40 10.88
C LEU A 135 7.90 7.84 11.32
N ALA A 136 7.10 8.37 12.26
CA ALA A 136 7.12 9.76 12.69
C ALA A 136 6.93 10.77 11.53
N GLU A 137 6.10 10.41 10.54
CA GLU A 137 5.81 11.19 9.33
C GLU A 137 4.33 11.61 9.27
N PRO A 138 3.92 12.68 10.00
CA PRO A 138 2.52 13.09 10.08
C PRO A 138 1.96 13.58 8.73
N ALA A 139 2.80 14.12 7.85
CA ALA A 139 2.40 14.59 6.51
C ALA A 139 1.88 13.45 5.61
N LEU A 140 2.17 12.19 5.95
CA LEU A 140 1.57 11.04 5.27
C LEU A 140 0.03 11.04 5.36
N LEU A 141 -0.55 11.65 6.40
CA LEU A 141 -2.01 11.78 6.55
C LEU A 141 -2.64 12.68 5.48
N GLU A 142 -1.88 13.54 4.82
CA GLU A 142 -2.35 14.37 3.70
C GLU A 142 -2.50 13.56 2.40
N CYS A 143 -1.95 12.34 2.38
CA CYS A 143 -1.95 11.44 1.24
C CYS A 143 -3.12 10.43 1.29
N ILE A 144 -4.03 10.55 2.26
CA ILE A 144 -5.23 9.73 2.39
C ILE A 144 -6.42 10.58 2.82
N ARG A 145 -7.59 10.32 2.25
CA ARG A 145 -8.85 10.88 2.73
C ARG A 145 -9.98 9.88 2.55
N GLU A 146 -10.74 9.62 3.61
CA GLU A 146 -11.91 8.71 3.58
C GLU A 146 -11.56 7.35 2.95
N GLY A 147 -10.40 6.79 3.29
CA GLY A 147 -9.90 5.53 2.75
C GLY A 147 -9.51 5.56 1.26
N SER A 148 -9.37 6.76 0.67
CA SER A 148 -8.96 6.96 -0.72
C SER A 148 -7.59 7.65 -0.78
N PRO A 149 -6.61 7.10 -1.52
CA PRO A 149 -5.32 7.75 -1.72
C PRO A 149 -5.45 9.12 -2.43
N THR A 150 -4.66 10.09 -1.95
CA THR A 150 -4.65 11.48 -2.44
C THR A 150 -3.24 12.03 -2.70
N TYR A 151 -2.21 11.18 -2.71
CA TYR A 151 -0.86 11.62 -3.07
C TYR A 151 -0.81 12.01 -4.55
N ALA A 152 -0.52 13.29 -4.85
CA ALA A 152 -0.60 13.85 -6.21
C ALA A 152 -1.91 13.50 -6.96
N TRP A 153 -3.00 13.24 -6.25
CA TRP A 153 -4.26 12.75 -6.81
C TRP A 153 -5.46 13.50 -6.24
N SER A 154 -6.34 13.95 -7.13
CA SER A 154 -7.56 14.67 -6.74
C SER A 154 -8.55 13.74 -6.04
N PHE A 155 -9.06 14.19 -4.90
CA PHE A 155 -10.13 13.47 -4.19
C PHE A 155 -11.44 13.37 -5.00
N ALA A 156 -11.66 14.29 -5.95
CA ALA A 156 -12.81 14.20 -6.86
C ALA A 156 -12.72 12.94 -7.75
N ASP A 157 -11.51 12.52 -8.10
CA ASP A 157 -11.21 11.37 -8.95
C ASP A 157 -11.04 10.06 -8.17
N ARG A 158 -11.46 10.00 -6.91
CA ARG A 158 -11.27 8.83 -6.03
C ARG A 158 -11.98 7.56 -6.49
N ALA A 159 -12.93 7.66 -7.43
CA ALA A 159 -13.71 6.53 -7.92
C ALA A 159 -12.84 5.38 -8.48
N VAL A 160 -11.62 5.68 -8.96
CA VAL A 160 -10.66 4.66 -9.43
C VAL A 160 -10.26 3.66 -8.34
N TRP A 161 -10.33 4.07 -7.07
CA TRP A 161 -10.01 3.24 -5.91
C TRP A 161 -11.21 2.41 -5.43
N HIS A 162 -12.42 2.70 -5.93
CA HIS A 162 -13.68 2.09 -5.52
C HIS A 162 -14.39 1.45 -6.72
N PRO A 163 -13.92 0.27 -7.19
CA PRO A 163 -14.53 -0.39 -8.33
C PRO A 163 -15.99 -0.75 -8.03
N ALA A 164 -16.88 -0.41 -8.95
CA ALA A 164 -18.32 -0.62 -8.80
C ALA A 164 -18.71 -2.11 -8.62
N ARG A 165 -17.88 -3.03 -9.09
CA ARG A 165 -18.06 -4.48 -8.94
C ARG A 165 -16.75 -5.16 -8.59
N LEU A 166 -16.65 -5.63 -7.35
CA LEU A 166 -15.55 -6.50 -6.93
C LEU A 166 -15.76 -7.93 -7.47
N ALA A 167 -14.67 -8.61 -7.82
CA ALA A 167 -14.72 -10.03 -8.12
C ALA A 167 -15.18 -10.82 -6.88
N PRO A 168 -15.90 -11.96 -7.03
CA PRO A 168 -16.37 -12.76 -5.90
C PRO A 168 -15.26 -13.18 -4.91
N ALA A 169 -14.07 -13.51 -5.42
CA ALA A 169 -12.91 -13.87 -4.61
C ALA A 169 -12.45 -12.73 -3.68
N VAL A 170 -12.49 -11.48 -4.16
CA VAL A 170 -12.13 -10.29 -3.38
C VAL A 170 -13.08 -10.10 -2.20
N ARG A 171 -14.40 -10.25 -2.43
CA ARG A 171 -15.41 -10.20 -1.36
C ARG A 171 -15.25 -11.32 -0.34
N ALA A 172 -14.85 -12.51 -0.76
CA ALA A 172 -14.61 -13.63 0.14
C ALA A 172 -13.45 -13.33 1.09
N ILE A 173 -12.37 -12.73 0.58
CA ILE A 173 -11.19 -12.36 1.37
C ILE A 173 -11.49 -11.24 2.36
N GLU A 174 -12.24 -10.21 1.97
CA GLU A 174 -12.69 -9.16 2.90
C GLU A 174 -13.45 -9.75 4.11
N ARG A 175 -14.19 -10.84 3.92
CA ARG A 175 -14.91 -11.54 5.01
C ARG A 175 -14.01 -12.40 5.89
N VAL A 176 -12.99 -13.03 5.31
CA VAL A 176 -12.05 -13.90 6.04
C VAL A 176 -11.07 -13.05 6.88
N ALA A 177 -10.63 -11.93 6.33
CA ALA A 177 -9.79 -10.94 6.99
C ALA A 177 -10.54 -9.60 7.06
N PRO A 178 -11.52 -9.44 7.98
CA PRO A 178 -12.22 -8.18 8.16
C PRO A 178 -11.30 -7.13 8.80
N PRO A 179 -11.40 -5.84 8.41
CA PRO A 179 -10.64 -4.76 9.01
C PRO A 179 -10.84 -4.76 10.53
N THR A 180 -9.74 -4.66 11.25
CA THR A 180 -9.72 -4.68 12.71
C THR A 180 -10.03 -3.27 13.20
N ASN A 181 -11.11 -3.12 13.97
CA ASN A 181 -11.43 -1.86 14.62
C ASN A 181 -10.47 -1.64 15.78
N HIS A 182 -9.39 -0.90 15.55
CA HIS A 182 -8.34 -0.69 16.54
C HIS A 182 -8.70 0.36 17.62
N TRP A 183 -9.94 0.86 17.64
CA TRP A 183 -10.46 1.74 18.69
C TRP A 183 -11.01 0.98 19.92
N GLU A 184 -11.01 -0.35 19.92
CA GLU A 184 -11.51 -1.18 21.04
C GLU A 184 -10.41 -1.71 21.99
N GLN A 185 -9.16 -1.26 21.88
CA GLN A 185 -8.08 -1.71 22.79
C GLN A 185 -7.22 -0.54 23.31
N ARG A 186 -7.86 0.45 23.92
CA ARG A 186 -7.23 1.33 24.92
C ARG A 186 -7.99 1.26 26.22
#